data_AF-A0ABD6W577-F1
#
_entry.id   AF-A0ABD6W577-F1
#
_cell.length_a   1.000
_cell.length_b   1.000
_cell.length_c   1.000
_cell.angle_alpha   90.00
_cell.angle_beta   90.00
_cell.angle_gamma   90.00
#
_symmetry.space_group_name_H-M   'P 1'
#
loop_
_entity.id
_entity.type
_entity.pdbx_description
1 polymer ?
#
loop_
_entity_poly.entity_id
_entity_poly.type
_entity_poly.pdbx_seq_one_letter_code
_entity_poly.pdbx_strand_id
1 'polypeptide(L)' 'MMMIEVRKQNADGSDSLYRLARLSPEGKKSAGSADIAWNGRVDRVPAEEAFDAIEAGDIFWHYYQHDAVPNRYELRFLE' A
#
# COMPACT_ATOMS: atom_id res chain seq x y z
N MET A 1 1.98 -11.80 -5.31
CA MET A 1 1.84 -10.34 -5.21
C MET A 1 0.57 -10.06 -4.43
N MET A 2 0.57 -9.01 -3.62
CA MET A 2 -0.58 -8.56 -2.83
C MET A 2 -0.61 -7.03 -2.77
N MET A 3 -1.78 -6.49 -2.48
CA MET A 3 -1.95 -5.08 -2.13
C MET A 3 -2.06 -4.95 -0.62
N ILE A 4 -1.68 -3.79 -0.09
CA ILE A 4 -1.84 -3.47 1.33
C ILE A 4 -2.75 -2.26 1.45
N GLU A 5 -3.80 -2.40 2.26
CA GLU A 5 -4.71 -1.33 2.64
C GLU A 5 -4.57 -1.08 4.15
N VAL A 6 -4.63 0.19 4.54
CA VAL A 6 -4.48 0.61 5.92
C VAL A 6 -5.67 1.50 6.27
N ARG A 7 -6.40 1.12 7.31
CA ARG A 7 -7.39 1.99 7.94
C ARG A 7 -6.67 2.90 8.92
N LYS A 8 -6.91 4.21 8.83
CA LYS A 8 -6.32 5.19 9.73
C LYS A 8 -7.38 6.18 10.19
N GLN A 9 -7.33 6.53 11.48
CA GLN A 9 -8.15 7.60 12.02
C GLN A 9 -7.56 8.96 11.64
N ASN A 10 -8.41 9.83 11.09
CA ASN A 10 -8.13 11.21 10.74
C ASN A 10 -8.16 12.10 11.98
N ALA A 11 -7.64 13.33 11.85
CA ALA A 11 -7.60 14.31 12.94
C ALA A 11 -9.00 14.71 13.44
N ASP A 12 -10.03 14.57 12.61
CA ASP A 12 -11.44 14.82 12.97
C ASP A 12 -12.13 13.62 13.65
N GLY A 13 -11.41 12.52 13.87
CA GLY A 13 -11.91 11.30 14.49
C GLY A 13 -12.60 10.33 13.52
N SER A 14 -12.77 10.70 12.25
CA SER A 14 -13.26 9.79 11.21
C SER A 14 -12.22 8.74 10.83
N ASP A 15 -12.66 7.62 10.26
CA ASP A 15 -11.76 6.61 9.70
C ASP A 15 -11.74 6.72 8.18
N SER A 16 -10.55 6.59 7.59
CA SER A 16 -10.37 6.48 6.15
C SER A 16 -9.51 5.29 5.79
N LEU A 17 -9.72 4.79 4.56
CA LEU A 17 -8.96 3.70 3.98
C LEU A 17 -7.93 4.25 3.00
N TYR A 18 -6.71 3.74 3.12
CA TYR A 18 -5.58 4.14 2.28
C TYR A 18 -4.94 2.93 1.62
N ARG A 19 -4.52 3.07 0.36
CA ARG A 19 -3.63 2.13 -0.34
C ARG A 19 -2.18 2.49 -0.07
N LEU A 20 -1.36 1.49 0.23
CA LEU A 20 0.08 1.68 0.33
C LEU A 20 0.73 1.65 -1.07
N ALA A 21 1.66 2.58 -1.33
CA ALA A 21 2.48 2.58 -2.53
C ALA A 21 3.96 2.84 -2.19
N ARG A 22 4.88 2.29 -2.97
CA ARG A 22 6.30 2.71 -2.91
C ARG A 22 6.41 4.15 -3.39
N LEU A 23 7.23 4.96 -2.70
CA LEU A 23 7.54 6.31 -3.15
C LEU A 23 8.15 6.26 -4.55
N SER A 24 7.49 6.91 -5.51
CA SER A 24 8.09 7.15 -6.82
C SER A 24 8.91 8.43 -6.75
N PRO A 25 10.14 8.48 -7.30
CA PRO A 25 10.87 9.74 -7.43
C PRO A 25 10.02 10.77 -8.18
N GLU A 26 9.95 12.00 -7.68
CA GLU A 26 9.18 13.08 -8.29
C GLU A 26 9.42 13.15 -9.81
N GLY A 27 8.34 13.07 -10.59
CA GLY A 27 8.39 13.15 -12.05
C GLY A 27 8.49 11.83 -12.82
N LYS A 28 8.64 10.68 -12.16
CA LYS A 28 8.52 9.37 -12.82
C LYS A 28 7.11 8.81 -12.67
N LYS A 29 6.32 8.89 -13.75
CA LYS A 29 5.11 8.09 -13.93
C LYS A 29 5.45 6.62 -13.69
N SER A 30 4.59 5.92 -12.94
CA SER A 30 4.71 4.49 -12.69
C SER A 30 5.00 3.74 -13.99
N ALA A 31 6.11 2.98 -14.00
CA ALA A 31 6.62 2.35 -15.21
C ALA A 31 5.97 0.99 -15.51
N GLY A 32 4.96 0.56 -14.74
CA GLY A 32 4.37 -0.74 -14.95
C GLY A 32 3.14 -1.02 -14.11
N SER A 33 2.53 -2.17 -14.39
CA SER A 33 1.40 -2.72 -13.66
C SER A 33 1.70 -4.15 -13.27
N ALA A 34 1.14 -4.60 -12.14
CA ALA A 34 1.17 -5.98 -11.71
C ALA A 34 -0.25 -6.55 -11.63
N ASP A 35 -0.38 -7.82 -11.98
CA ASP A 35 -1.63 -8.56 -11.81
C ASP A 35 -1.62 -9.25 -10.44
N ILE A 36 -2.69 -9.05 -9.67
CA ILE A 36 -2.86 -9.62 -8.33
C ILE A 36 -4.10 -10.50 -8.35
N ALA A 37 -3.87 -11.80 -8.20
CA ALA A 37 -4.94 -12.78 -8.09
C ALA A 37 -5.43 -12.85 -6.64
N TRP A 38 -6.71 -12.55 -6.41
CA TRP A 38 -7.34 -12.67 -5.10
C TRP A 38 -8.82 -13.00 -5.24
N ASN A 39 -9.33 -13.90 -4.38
CA ASN A 39 -10.75 -14.32 -4.37
C ASN A 39 -11.32 -14.71 -5.75
N GLY A 40 -10.53 -15.42 -6.57
CA GLY A 40 -10.93 -15.84 -7.92
C GLY A 40 -10.99 -14.71 -8.95
N ARG A 41 -10.55 -13.49 -8.60
CA ARG A 41 -10.42 -12.34 -9.48
C ARG A 41 -8.96 -12.00 -9.72
N VAL A 42 -8.69 -11.25 -10.78
CA VAL A 42 -7.38 -10.69 -11.08
C VAL A 42 -7.55 -9.18 -11.19
N ASP A 43 -6.91 -8.45 -10.28
CA ASP A 43 -6.88 -7.00 -10.30
C ASP A 43 -5.54 -6.54 -10.83
N ARG A 44 -5.56 -5.62 -11.80
CA ARG A 44 -4.37 -5.01 -12.38
C ARG A 44 -4.10 -3.68 -11.69
N VAL A 45 -2.99 -3.59 -10.96
CA VAL A 45 -2.63 -2.43 -10.16
C VAL A 45 -1.29 -1.83 -10.59
N PRO A 46 -1.01 -0.55 -10.25
CA PRO A 46 0.32 0.01 -10.42
C PRO A 46 1.38 -0.84 -9.74
N ALA A 47 2.54 -1.02 -10.37
CA ALA A 47 3.59 -1.90 -9.83
C ALA A 47 4.08 -1.44 -8.43
N GLU A 48 4.02 -0.14 -8.14
CA GLU A 48 4.38 0.41 -6.84
C GLU A 48 3.41 0.04 -5.72
N GLU A 49 2.19 -0.40 -6.04
CA GLU A 49 1.15 -0.85 -5.10
C GLU A 49 1.11 -2.39 -4.92
N ALA A 50 1.97 -3.10 -5.67
CA ALA A 50 2.07 -4.55 -5.62
C ALA A 50 3.31 -4.99 -4.83
N PHE A 51 3.09 -5.73 -3.74
CA PHE A 51 4.12 -6.18 -2.81
C PHE A 51 4.26 -7.70 -2.86
N ASP A 52 5.49 -8.20 -2.69
CA ASP A 52 5.70 -9.62 -2.42
C ASP A 52 5.46 -9.95 -0.93
N ALA A 53 5.52 -11.24 -0.59
CA ALA A 53 5.21 -11.69 0.77
C ALA A 53 6.25 -11.25 1.80
N ILE A 54 7.51 -11.09 1.41
CA ILE A 54 8.59 -10.69 2.33
C ILE A 54 8.42 -9.21 2.65
N GLU A 55 8.29 -8.38 1.62
CA GLU A 55 8.12 -6.95 1.78
C GLU A 55 6.83 -6.62 2.55
N ALA A 56 5.73 -7.31 2.25
CA ALA A 56 4.50 -7.17 3.01
C ALA A 56 4.68 -7.55 4.48
N GLY A 57 5.38 -8.65 4.77
CA GLY A 57 5.71 -9.06 6.13
C GLY A 57 6.47 -7.99 6.91
N ASP A 58 7.48 -7.39 6.29
CA ASP A 58 8.26 -6.29 6.90
C ASP A 58 7.38 -5.06 7.19
N ILE A 59 6.48 -4.72 6.26
CA ILE A 59 5.55 -3.60 6.42
C ILE A 59 4.59 -3.87 7.59
N PHE A 60 3.99 -5.05 7.65
CA PHE A 60 3.10 -5.43 8.74
C PHE A 60 3.82 -5.44 10.08
N TRP A 61 5.05 -5.95 10.14
CA TRP A 61 5.84 -5.96 11.35
C TRP A 61 6.16 -4.54 11.84
N HIS A 62 6.55 -3.64 10.93
CA HIS A 62 6.79 -2.24 11.28
C HIS A 62 5.51 -1.55 11.78
N TYR A 63 4.39 -1.78 11.09
CA TYR A 63 3.10 -1.23 11.50
C TYR A 63 2.69 -1.72 12.89
N TYR A 64 2.86 -3.02 13.19
CA TYR A 64 2.60 -3.57 14.51
C TYR A 64 3.45 -2.93 15.62
N GLN A 65 4.71 -2.59 15.31
CA GLN A 65 5.63 -2.01 16.30
C GLN A 65 5.45 -0.50 16.52
N HIS A 66 5.00 0.23 15.50
CA HIS A 66 5.07 1.69 15.48
C HIS A 66 3.73 2.38 15.21
N ASP A 67 2.67 1.63 14.92
CA ASP A 67 1.38 2.15 14.44
C ASP A 67 1.55 3.13 13.25
N ALA A 68 2.51 2.80 12.38
CA ALA A 68 2.90 3.62 11.25
C ALA A 68 3.43 2.75 10.11
N VAL A 69 3.29 3.23 8.87
CA VAL A 69 3.93 2.59 7.72
C VAL A 69 5.36 3.12 7.56
N PRO A 70 6.31 2.33 7.04
CA PRO A 70 7.69 2.79 6.88
C PRO A 70 7.78 4.00 5.94
N ASN A 71 8.66 4.96 6.24
CA ASN A 71 8.82 6.23 5.51
C ASN A 71 9.17 6.11 4.01
N ARG A 72 9.55 4.92 3.54
CA ARG A 72 9.82 4.65 2.11
C ARG A 72 8.55 4.39 1.28
N TYR A 73 7.39 4.39 1.95
CA TYR A 73 6.08 4.21 1.35
C TYR A 73 5.22 5.45 1.57
N GLU A 74 4.21 5.61 0.72
CA GLU A 74 3.17 6.63 0.83
C GLU A 74 1.79 5.98 0.97
N LEU A 75 0.87 6.71 1.61
CA LEU A 75 -0.54 6.35 1.72
C LEU A 75 -1.34 7.16 0.70
N ARG A 76 -2.00 6.46 -0.23
CA ARG A 76 -2.91 7.03 -1.24
C ARG A 76 -4.34 6.81 -0.78
N PHE A 77 -5.12 7.88 -0.67
CA PHE A 77 -6.51 7.81 -0.20
C PHE A 77 -7.39 6.97 -1.13
N LEU A 78 -8.27 6.13 -0.56
CA LEU A 78 -9.28 5.36 -1.29
C LEU A 78 -10.69 5.85 -0.98
N GLU A 79 -11.06 5.95 0.31
CA GLU A 79 -12.39 6.36 0.80
C GLU A 79 -12.39 6.74 2.28
#